data_AF-A0A9P0PYQ2-F1
#
_entry.id   AF-A0A9P0PYQ2-F1
#
_cell.length_a   1.000
_cell.length_b   1.000
_cell.length_c   1.000
_cell.angle_alpha   90.00
_cell.angle_beta   90.00
_cell.angle_gamma   90.00
#
_symmetry.space_group_name_H-M   'P 1'
#
loop_
_entity.id
_entity.type
_entity.pdbx_description
1 polymer ?
#
loop_
_entity_poly.entity_id
_entity_poly.type
_entity_poly.pdbx_seq_one_letter_code
_entity_poly.pdbx_strand_id
1 'polypeptide(L)' 'MEIPQQTVSQNTSGRPRHLVVTFKSNVTKSSIYNKKKSLKRTSVIIKEDLTQLRLNMVKEAAKRYGFRNV' A
#
# COMPACT_ATOMS: atom_id res chain seq x y z
N MET A 1 6.26 -29.86 -3.59
CA MET A 1 6.49 -28.41 -3.77
C MET A 1 5.16 -27.74 -3.50
N GLU A 2 4.90 -27.37 -2.25
CA GLU A 2 3.59 -26.88 -1.82
C GLU A 2 3.44 -25.40 -2.18
N ILE A 3 2.44 -25.10 -3.00
CA ILE A 3 2.05 -23.73 -3.35
C ILE A 3 1.19 -23.21 -2.20
N PRO A 4 1.48 -22.04 -1.60
CA PRO A 4 0.67 -21.53 -0.49
C PRO A 4 -0.76 -21.27 -0.98
N GLN A 5 -1.73 -21.95 -0.38
CA GLN A 5 -3.14 -21.74 -0.65
C GLN A 5 -3.54 -20.33 -0.21
N GLN A 6 -3.92 -19.48 -1.17
CA GLN A 6 -4.63 -18.25 -0.87
C GLN A 6 -6.00 -18.61 -0.30
N THR A 7 -6.27 -18.22 0.95
CA THR A 7 -7.58 -18.36 1.60
C THR A 7 -8.58 -17.42 0.92
N VAL A 8 -9.30 -17.94 -0.07
CA VAL A 8 -10.37 -17.24 -0.79
C VAL A 8 -11.62 -17.18 0.10
N SER A 9 -11.67 -16.23 1.05
CA SER A 9 -12.88 -15.97 1.84
C SER A 9 -14.02 -15.51 0.91
N GLN A 10 -15.05 -16.32 0.73
CA GLN A 10 -16.20 -16.00 -0.13
C GLN A 10 -17.20 -15.07 0.62
N ASN A 11 -17.79 -14.14 -0.15
CA ASN A 11 -18.89 -13.18 0.18
C ASN A 11 -18.42 -11.81 0.69
N THR A 12 -18.78 -10.64 0.12
CA THR A 12 -20.12 -10.12 -0.21
C THR A 12 -20.03 -8.90 -1.17
N SER A 13 -21.07 -8.63 -1.98
CA SER A 13 -21.39 -7.33 -2.62
C SER A 13 -20.70 -6.86 -3.92
N GLY A 14 -20.57 -7.68 -4.98
CA GLY A 14 -20.33 -7.19 -6.36
C GLY A 14 -19.07 -6.34 -6.62
N ARG A 15 -18.23 -6.13 -5.61
CA ARG A 15 -16.99 -5.36 -5.66
C ARG A 15 -15.83 -6.33 -5.87
N PRO A 16 -14.84 -5.97 -6.71
CA PRO A 16 -13.64 -6.78 -6.87
C PRO A 16 -12.94 -7.02 -5.53
N ARG A 17 -12.40 -8.23 -5.33
CA ARG A 17 -11.57 -8.55 -4.17
C ARG A 17 -10.32 -7.68 -4.17
N HIS A 18 -9.93 -7.20 -2.99
CA HIS A 18 -8.66 -6.50 -2.83
C HIS A 18 -7.50 -7.49 -2.92
N LEU A 19 -6.44 -7.10 -3.62
CA LEU A 19 -5.18 -7.84 -3.66
C LEU A 19 -4.23 -7.28 -2.59
N VAL A 20 -3.78 -8.15 -1.69
CA VAL A 20 -2.72 -7.82 -0.73
C VAL A 20 -1.39 -8.21 -1.35
N VAL A 21 -0.49 -7.24 -1.51
CA VAL A 21 0.81 -7.44 -2.16
C VAL A 21 1.92 -7.06 -1.19
N THR A 22 2.87 -7.98 -1.00
CA THR A 22 4.09 -7.73 -0.23
C THR A 22 5.23 -7.43 -1.19
N PHE A 23 5.95 -6.33 -0.96
CA PHE A 23 7.12 -5.97 -1.77
C PHE A 23 8.38 -6.55 -1.16
N LYS A 24 9.25 -7.13 -2.00
CA LYS A 24 10.58 -7.61 -1.59
C LYS A 24 11.50 -6.46 -1.16
N SER A 25 11.34 -5.27 -1.74
CA SER A 25 12.17 -4.10 -1.43
C SER A 25 11.33 -2.83 -1.29
N ASN A 26 11.76 -1.93 -0.39
CA ASN A 26 11.18 -0.61 -0.25
C ASN A 26 11.39 0.26 -1.50
N VAL A 27 12.52 0.09 -2.21
CA VAL A 27 12.81 0.83 -3.44
C VAL A 27 11.77 0.53 -4.53
N THR A 28 11.43 -0.76 -4.71
CA THR A 28 10.39 -1.18 -5.66
C THR A 28 9.03 -0.61 -5.28
N LYS A 29 8.68 -0.67 -3.99
CA LYS A 29 7.44 -0.08 -3.47
C LYS A 29 7.38 1.41 -3.77
N SER A 30 8.40 2.19 -3.41
CA SER A 30 8.44 3.63 -3.65
C SER A 30 8.34 3.98 -5.14
N SER A 31 9.03 3.22 -6.00
CA SER A 31 8.93 3.40 -7.47
C SER A 31 7.49 3.22 -7.98
N ILE A 32 6.77 2.21 -7.49
CA ILE A 32 5.35 1.98 -7.85
C ILE A 32 4.46 3.10 -7.31
N TYR A 33 4.66 3.53 -6.06
CA TYR A 33 3.88 4.63 -5.47
C TYR A 33 4.09 5.95 -6.21
N ASN A 34 5.31 6.24 -6.65
CA ASN A 34 5.61 7.43 -7.45
C ASN A 34 4.89 7.38 -8.80
N LYS A 35 4.81 6.21 -9.43
CA LYS A 35 4.11 5.99 -10.70
C LYS A 35 2.59 5.87 -10.55
N LYS A 36 2.05 5.72 -9.34
CA LYS A 36 0.59 5.60 -9.07
C LYS A 36 -0.23 6.74 -9.70
N LYS A 37 0.35 7.93 -9.88
CA LYS A 37 -0.32 9.06 -10.56
C LYS A 37 -0.79 8.71 -11.98
N SER A 38 -0.11 7.78 -12.66
CA SER A 38 -0.52 7.28 -13.99
C SER A 38 -1.83 6.49 -13.98
N LEU A 39 -2.24 5.98 -12.82
CA LEU A 39 -3.49 5.24 -12.63
C LEU A 39 -4.69 6.16 -12.33
N LYS A 40 -4.48 7.49 -12.25
CA LYS A 40 -5.58 8.44 -12.12
C LYS A 40 -6.54 8.25 -13.30
N ARG A 41 -7.84 8.24 -13.02
CA ARG A 41 -8.93 7.95 -14.00
C ARG A 41 -9.10 6.47 -14.37
N THR A 42 -8.36 5.57 -13.73
CA THR A 42 -8.67 4.14 -13.76
C THR A 42 -9.49 3.75 -12.53
N SER A 43 -10.15 2.59 -12.57
CA SER A 43 -10.84 1.99 -11.42
C SER A 43 -9.87 1.37 -10.40
N VAL A 44 -8.56 1.40 -10.66
CA VAL A 44 -7.54 0.77 -9.82
C VAL A 44 -7.04 1.74 -8.76
N ILE A 45 -7.09 1.30 -7.50
CA ILE A 45 -6.64 2.10 -6.35
C ILE A 45 -5.58 1.33 -5.58
N ILE A 46 -4.37 1.88 -5.51
CA ILE A 46 -3.28 1.36 -4.67
C ILE A 46 -3.31 2.12 -3.34
N LYS A 47 -3.49 1.42 -2.21
CA LYS A 47 -3.42 2.00 -0.86
C LYS A 47 -2.32 1.31 -0.06
N GLU A 48 -1.62 2.08 0.76
CA GLU A 48 -0.70 1.50 1.74
C GLU A 48 -1.46 1.22 3.02
N ASP A 49 -1.26 0.04 3.58
CA ASP A 49 -1.62 -0.20 4.96
C ASP A 49 -0.50 0.36 5.85
N LEU A 50 -0.63 1.64 6.21
CA LEU A 50 0.19 2.24 7.23
C LEU A 50 -0.46 1.91 8.58
N THR A 51 0.21 1.07 9.36
CA THR A 51 -0.20 0.88 10.76
C THR A 51 -0.26 2.25 11.45
N GLN A 52 -1.26 2.45 12.32
CA GLN A 52 -1.47 3.72 13.03
C GLN A 52 -0.18 4.23 13.71
N LEU A 53 0.64 3.31 14.22
CA LEU A 53 1.95 3.60 14.79
C LEU A 53 2.92 4.23 13.77
N ARG A 54 3.05 3.63 12.57
CA ARG A 54 3.90 4.17 11.50
C ARG A 54 3.42 5.53 11.03
N LEU A 55 2.10 5.70 10.90
CA LEU A 55 1.52 6.99 10.56
C LEU A 55 1.87 8.05 11.61
N ASN A 56 1.76 7.70 12.90
CA ASN A 56 2.11 8.60 13.99
C ASN A 56 3.61 8.95 14.00
N MET A 57 4.50 7.98 13.77
CA MET A 57 5.94 8.24 13.67
C MET A 57 6.28 9.17 12.51
N VAL A 58 5.69 8.96 11.33
CA VAL A 58 5.91 9.82 10.15
C VAL A 58 5.39 11.24 10.41
N LYS A 59 4.22 11.38 11.05
CA LYS A 59 3.67 12.69 11.43
C LYS A 59 4.59 13.41 12.42
N GLU A 60 5.09 12.72 13.44
CA GLU A 60 6.02 13.28 14.42
C GLU A 60 7.36 13.68 13.79
N ALA A 61 7.91 12.85 12.91
CA ALA A 61 9.14 13.18 12.18
C ALA A 61 8.91 14.39 11.26
N ALA A 62 7.82 14.42 10.49
CA ALA A 62 7.49 15.54 9.61
C ALA A 62 7.30 16.85 10.38
N LYS A 63 6.72 16.79 11.59
CA LYS A 63 6.60 17.94 12.49
C LYS A 63 7.97 18.47 12.94
N ARG A 64 8.94 17.59 13.19
CA ARG A 64 10.27 17.95 13.71
C ARG A 64 11.27 18.39 12.64
N TYR A 65 11.22 17.80 11.45
CA TYR A 65 12.26 17.97 10.42
C TYR A 65 11.74 18.52 9.08
N GLY A 66 10.42 18.67 8.95
CA GLY A 66 9.75 19.07 7.71
C GLY A 66 9.61 17.91 6.69
N PHE A 67 8.55 17.95 5.88
CA PHE A 67 8.22 16.90 4.89
C PHE A 67 9.27 16.67 3.79
N ARG A 68 10.26 17.57 3.67
CA ARG A 68 11.33 17.43 2.66
C ARG A 68 12.45 16.49 3.13
N ASN A 69 12.58 16.25 4.44
CA ASN A 69 13.67 15.50 5.06
C ASN A 69 13.19 14.22 5.78
N VAL A 70 11.95 13.79 5.54
CA VAL A 70 11.26 12.66 6.21
C VAL A 70 10.60 11.79 5.15
#